data_AF-A0A1F4S3F9-F1
#
_entry.id   AF-A0A1F4S3F9-F1
#
_cell.length_a   1.000
_cell.length_b   1.000
_cell.length_c   1.000
_cell.angle_alpha   90.00
_cell.angle_beta   90.00
_cell.angle_gamma   90.00
#
_symmetry.space_group_name_H-M   'P 1'
#
loop_
_entity.id
_entity.type
_entity.pdbx_description
1 polymer ?
#
loop_
_entity_poly.entity_id
_entity_poly.type
_entity_poly.pdbx_seq_one_letter_code
_entity_poly.pdbx_strand_id
1 'polypeptide(L)'
;MINEIILESALVLASTATYTLADGRPSTTLLCRGTVEIENIKLFGLISIFPGDDLLIGVELLKRLNKKFILDFPNNKIEFI
;
A
#
# COMPACT_ATOMS: atom_id res chain seq x y z
N MET A 1 -9.06 11.82 2.43
CA MET A 1 -8.28 11.29 3.56
C MET A 1 -8.79 9.87 3.78
N ILE A 2 -7.95 8.84 3.60
CA ILE A 2 -8.38 7.46 3.81
C ILE A 2 -8.47 7.25 5.32
N ASN A 3 -9.68 7.04 5.82
CA ASN A 3 -9.94 7.02 7.26
C ASN A 3 -9.71 5.65 7.90
N GLU A 4 -9.84 4.58 7.12
CA GLU A 4 -9.73 3.20 7.60
C GLU A 4 -9.30 2.25 6.49
N ILE A 5 -8.38 1.33 6.80
CA ILE A 5 -7.97 0.23 5.94
C ILE A 5 -8.09 -1.04 6.78
N ILE A 6 -8.98 -1.94 6.38
CA ILE A 6 -9.22 -3.22 7.06
C ILE A 6 -8.62 -4.33 6.21
N LEU A 7 -7.77 -5.14 6.84
CA LEU A 7 -7.30 -6.39 6.24
C LEU A 7 -8.31 -7.48 6.58
N GLU A 8 -9.02 -7.99 5.57
CA GLU A 8 -9.91 -9.12 5.80
C GLU A 8 -9.08 -10.40 5.98
N SER A 9 -9.49 -11.23 6.94
CA SER A 9 -8.74 -12.37 7.45
C SER A 9 -8.68 -13.53 6.45
N ALA A 10 -7.69 -13.52 5.56
CA ALA A 10 -7.12 -14.68 4.86
C ALA A 10 -5.91 -14.26 4.00
N LEU A 11 -4.80 -13.86 4.64
CA LEU A 11 -3.55 -13.63 3.91
C LEU A 11 -2.90 -14.96 3.55
N VAL A 12 -2.86 -15.29 2.25
CA VAL A 12 -2.20 -16.49 1.74
C VAL A 12 -0.80 -16.10 1.27
N LEU A 13 0.24 -16.64 1.90
CA LEU A 13 1.62 -16.42 1.47
C LEU A 13 1.79 -16.89 0.01
N ALA A 14 2.19 -15.98 -0.87
CA ALA A 14 2.43 -16.28 -2.28
C ALA A 14 3.93 -16.38 -2.58
N SER A 15 4.74 -15.50 -1.98
CA SER A 15 6.20 -15.51 -2.13
C SER A 15 6.87 -14.65 -1.07
N THR A 16 8.21 -14.62 -1.10
CA THR A 16 9.03 -13.64 -0.40
C THR A 16 9.78 -12.81 -1.43
N ALA A 17 10.01 -11.53 -1.14
CA ALA A 17 10.83 -10.65 -1.96
C ALA A 17 11.82 -9.86 -1.10
N THR A 18 12.95 -9.48 -1.68
CA THR A 18 13.92 -8.59 -1.05
C THR A 18 13.94 -7.28 -1.83
N TYR A 19 13.68 -6.18 -1.13
CA TYR A 19 13.76 -4.84 -1.69
C TYR A 19 14.89 -4.05 -1.05
N THR A 20 15.49 -3.14 -1.81
CA THR A 20 16.42 -2.15 -1.27
C THR A 20 15.61 -0.96 -0.77
N LEU A 21 15.73 -0.65 0.53
CA LEU A 21 15.09 0.51 1.14
C LEU A 21 15.82 1.81 0.75
N ALA A 22 15.21 2.95 1.05
CA ALA A 22 15.78 4.27 0.75
C ALA A 22 17.13 4.52 1.43
N ASP A 23 17.40 3.84 2.54
CA ASP A 23 18.68 3.87 3.25
C ASP A 23 19.73 2.89 2.70
N GLY A 24 19.42 2.18 1.60
CA GLY A 24 20.29 1.21 0.94
C GLY A 24 20.29 -0.18 1.58
N ARG A 25 19.61 -0.39 2.71
CA ARG A 25 19.57 -1.71 3.35
C ARG A 25 18.59 -2.64 2.63
N PRO A 26 18.91 -3.94 2.48
CA PRO A 26 17.95 -4.93 2.01
C PRO A 26 16.90 -5.18 3.10
N SER A 27 15.64 -5.29 2.70
CA SER A 27 14.53 -5.70 3.56
C SER A 27 13.77 -6.84 2.90
N THR A 28 13.61 -7.93 3.65
CA THR A 28 12.82 -9.08 3.21
C THR A 28 11.37 -8.84 3.56
N THR A 29 10.48 -9.06 2.59
CA THR A 29 9.04 -8.89 2.76
C THR A 29 8.31 -10.17 2.37
N LEU A 30 7.20 -10.42 3.06
CA LEU A 30 6.26 -11.45 2.70
C LEU A 30 5.26 -10.86 1.71
N LEU A 31 5.11 -11.50 0.56
CA LEU A 31 4.11 -11.13 -0.42
C LEU A 31 2.92 -12.09 -0.26
N CYS A 32 1.83 -11.56 0.26
CA CYS A 32 0.61 -12.30 0.55
C CYS A 32 -0.50 -11.91 -0.43
N ARG A 33 -1.33 -12.87 -0.83
CA ARG A 33 -2.59 -12.59 -1.51
C ARG A 33 -3.70 -12.42 -0.48
N GLY A 34 -4.52 -11.41 -0.64
CA GLY A 34 -5.64 -11.16 0.26
C GLY A 34 -6.56 -10.06 -0.22
N THR A 35 -7.55 -9.75 0.61
CA THR A 35 -8.52 -8.67 0.37
C THR A 35 -8.25 -7.55 1.35
N VAL A 36 -8.19 -6.32 0.82
CA VAL A 36 -8.18 -5.09 1.61
C VAL A 36 -9.51 -4.38 1.42
N GLU A 37 -10.08 -3.85 2.50
CA GLU A 37 -11.25 -3.00 2.46
C GLU A 37 -10.85 -1.56 2.79
N ILE A 38 -11.18 -0.63 1.90
CA ILE A 38 -10.85 0.79 2.02
C ILE A 38 -12.09 1.59 1.64
N GLU A 39 -12.60 2.43 2.54
CA GLU A 39 -13.82 3.24 2.30
C GLU A 39 -15.02 2.40 1.79
N ASN A 40 -15.23 1.20 2.36
CA ASN A 40 -16.23 0.19 1.94
C ASN A 40 -16.00 -0.45 0.56
N ILE A 41 -14.84 -0.24 -0.06
CA ILE A 41 -14.44 -0.87 -1.32
C ILE A 41 -13.52 -2.04 -1.00
N LYS A 42 -13.94 -3.26 -1.38
CA LYS A 42 -13.11 -4.47 -1.26
C LYS A 42 -12.27 -4.68 -2.49
N LEU A 43 -10.95 -4.79 -2.30
CA LEU A 43 -9.97 -5.00 -3.35
C LEU A 43 -9.14 -6.23 -3.04
N PHE A 44 -9.21 -7.24 -3.91
CA PHE A 44 -8.27 -8.36 -3.89
C PHE A 44 -6.94 -7.95 -4.51
N GLY A 45 -5.81 -8.35 -3.91
CA GLY A 45 -4.49 -8.00 -4.43
C GLY A 45 -3.32 -8.65 -3.69
N LEU A 46 -2.13 -8.23 -4.06
CA LEU A 46 -0.88 -8.57 -3.39
C LEU A 46 -0.60 -7.54 -2.29
N ILE A 47 -0.35 -8.03 -1.08
CA ILE A 47 -0.09 -7.25 0.12
C ILE A 47 1.33 -7.58 0.56
N SER A 48 2.18 -6.56 0.66
CA SER A 48 3.54 -6.71 1.18
C SER A 48 3.53 -6.51 2.68
N ILE A 49 3.94 -7.53 3.43
CA ILE A 49 4.13 -7.47 4.89
C ILE A 49 5.63 -7.36 5.15
N PHE A 50 6.04 -6.31 5.83
CA PHE A 50 7.44 -6.04 6.14
C PHE A 50 7.56 -5.44 7.54
N PRO A 51 8.75 -5.49 8.17
CA PRO A 51 8.98 -4.85 9.46
C PRO A 51 8.92 -3.33 9.31
N GLY A 52 7.98 -2.67 9.99
CA GLY A 52 7.81 -1.23 10.01
C GLY A 52 6.52 -0.82 10.73
N ASP A 53 6.43 0.45 11.11
CA ASP A 53 5.30 0.99 11.87
C ASP A 53 4.25 1.66 10.96
N ASP A 54 4.63 1.96 9.72
CA ASP A 54 3.81 2.70 8.77
C ASP A 54 3.11 1.79 7.74
N LEU A 55 1.83 2.04 7.50
CA LEU A 55 1.11 1.47 6.38
C LEU A 55 1.44 2.23 5.09
N LEU A 56 2.03 1.53 4.12
CA LEU A 56 2.36 2.10 2.81
C LEU A 56 1.28 1.74 1.79
N ILE A 57 0.82 2.74 1.05
CA ILE A 57 -0.13 2.59 -0.05
C ILE A 57 0.60 2.83 -1.37
N GLY A 58 0.64 1.81 -2.21
CA GLY A 58 1.18 1.92 -3.57
C GLY A 58 0.26 2.71 -4.49
N VAL A 59 0.85 3.40 -5.47
CA VAL A 59 0.12 4.19 -6.48
C VAL A 59 -0.87 3.33 -7.28
N GLU A 60 -0.56 2.04 -7.47
CA GLU A 60 -1.48 1.11 -8.14
C GLU A 60 -2.79 0.91 -7.36
N LEU A 61 -2.72 0.85 -6.02
CA LEU A 61 -3.91 0.75 -5.19
C LEU A 61 -4.74 2.04 -5.28
N LEU A 62 -4.08 3.20 -5.29
CA LEU A 62 -4.76 4.50 -5.47
C LEU A 62 -5.53 4.55 -6.80
N LYS A 63 -4.92 4.10 -7.91
CA LYS A 63 -5.59 4.03 -9.21
C LYS A 63 -6.84 3.15 -9.17
N ARG A 64 -6.78 2.00 -8.50
CA ARG A 64 -7.92 1.08 -8.36
C ARG A 64 -9.06 1.67 -7.51
N LEU A 65 -8.73 2.55 -6.58
CA LEU A 65 -9.71 3.34 -5.81
C LEU A 65 -10.23 4.58 -6.57
N ASN A 66 -9.81 4.76 -7.84
CA ASN A 66 -10.05 5.98 -8.62
C ASN A 66 -9.57 7.26 -7.89
N LYS A 67 -8.53 7.10 -7.05
CA LYS A 67 -7.90 8.18 -6.31
C LYS A 67 -6.67 8.70 -7.06
N LYS A 68 -6.39 9.99 -6.94
CA LYS A 68 -5.22 10.64 -7.52
C LYS A 68 -4.32 11.19 -6.42
N PHE A 69 -3.03 10.93 -6.56
CA PHE A 69 -2.00 11.63 -5.80
C PHE A 69 -1.55 12.85 -6.61
N ILE A 70 -1.77 14.05 -6.08
CA ILE A 70 -1.27 15.29 -6.68
C ILE A 70 -0.08 15.76 -5.87
N LEU A 71 1.05 15.93 -6.56
CA LEU A 71 2.26 16.56 -6.06
C LEU A 71 2.50 17.82 -6.90
N ASP A 72 2.20 18.98 -6.34
CA ASP A 72 2.35 20.27 -6.98
C ASP A 72 3.42 21.07 -6.22
N PHE A 73 4.66 20.99 -6.73
CA PHE A 73 5.83 21.65 -6.16
C PHE A 73 5.73 23.18 -6.18
N PRO A 74 5.33 23.84 -7.28
CA PRO A 74 5.15 25.30 -7.29
C PRO A 74 4.23 25.82 -6.18
N ASN A 75 3.15 25.09 -5.89
CA ASN A 75 2.18 25.48 -4.86
C ASN A 75 2.39 24.77 -3.51
N ASN A 76 3.50 24.04 -3.34
CA ASN A 76 3.84 23.25 -2.15
C ASN A 76 2.66 22.38 -1.64
N LYS A 77 1.97 21.73 -2.56
CA LYS A 77 0.69 21.07 -2.33
C LYS A 77 0.80 19.57 -2.55
N ILE A 78 0.37 18.80 -1.54
CA ILE A 78 0.29 17.34 -1.55
C ILE A 78 -1.15 16.94 -1.21
N GLU A 79 -1.87 16.36 -2.16
CA GLU A 79 -3.27 15.96 -1.96
C GLU A 79 -3.58 14.56 -2.49
N PHE A 80 -4.48 13.87 -1.79
CA PHE A 80 -5.14 12.65 -2.23
C PHE A 80 -6.59 12.98 -2.58
N ILE A 81 -6.95 12.92 -3.86
CA ILE A 81 -8.30 13.20 -4.37
C ILE A 81 -9.01 11.89 -4.67
#